data_AF-A0A352T1X8-F1
#
_entry.id   AF-A0A352T1X8-F1
#
_cell.length_a   1.000
_cell.length_b   1.000
_cell.length_c   1.000
_cell.angle_alpha   90.00
_cell.angle_beta   90.00
_cell.angle_gamma   90.00
#
_symmetry.space_group_name_H-M   'P 1'
#
loop_
_entity.id
_entity.type
_entity.pdbx_description
1 polymer ?
#
loop_
_entity_poly.entity_id
_entity_poly.type
_entity_poly.pdbx_seq_one_letter_code
_entity_poly.pdbx_strand_id
1 'polypeptide(L)'
;KEIHWEAVQTDPTIGIATVYRMLRCLEEIGVINRKNLFKISDDYIDCLRSECTILLKNKNLFKIPGELWEKTIKSALIELCIEPGDVESVLLKKTY
;
A
#
# COMPACT_ATOMS: atom_id res chain seq x y z
N LYS A 1 -9.05 6.04 16.22
CA LYS A 1 -9.16 6.49 17.63
C LYS A 1 -7.78 6.48 18.31
N GLU A 2 -6.95 5.46 18.07
CA GLU A 2 -5.58 5.34 18.60
C GLU A 2 -4.66 6.52 18.20
N ILE A 3 -4.55 6.83 16.89
CA ILE A 3 -3.71 7.95 16.39
C ILE A 3 -4.04 9.31 17.02
N HIS A 4 -5.32 9.60 17.29
CA HIS A 4 -5.71 10.85 17.95
C HIS A 4 -5.22 10.91 19.40
N TRP A 5 -5.29 9.78 20.12
CA TRP A 5 -4.83 9.71 21.49
C TRP A 5 -3.31 9.94 21.56
N GLU A 6 -2.54 9.32 20.67
CA GLU A 6 -1.10 9.54 20.57
C GLU A 6 -0.74 11.00 20.21
N ALA A 7 -1.48 11.61 19.29
CA ALA A 7 -1.26 13.01 18.90
C ALA A 7 -1.51 13.98 20.07
N VAL A 8 -2.60 13.78 20.84
CA VAL A 8 -2.93 14.62 22.00
C VAL A 8 -1.91 14.50 23.13
N GLN A 9 -1.30 13.32 23.31
CA GLN A 9 -0.22 13.12 24.28
C GLN A 9 1.04 13.92 23.93
N THR A 10 1.27 14.17 22.64
CA THR A 10 2.42 14.95 22.15
C THR A 10 2.11 16.43 22.13
N ASP A 11 0.94 16.81 21.61
CA ASP A 11 0.46 18.19 21.55
C ASP A 11 -1.05 18.23 21.90
N PRO A 12 -1.41 18.72 23.10
CA PRO A 12 -2.79 18.78 23.56
C PRO A 12 -3.70 19.71 22.74
N THR A 13 -3.12 20.60 21.92
CA THR A 13 -3.90 21.52 21.07
C THR A 13 -4.47 20.83 19.83
N ILE A 14 -4.01 19.62 19.51
CA ILE A 14 -4.47 18.87 18.34
C ILE A 14 -5.84 18.26 18.60
N GLY A 15 -6.87 18.87 18.02
CA GLY A 15 -8.22 18.32 18.02
C GLY A 15 -8.41 17.17 17.04
N ILE A 16 -9.41 16.33 17.29
CA ILE A 16 -9.75 15.17 16.44
C ILE A 16 -10.03 15.52 14.98
N ALA A 17 -10.67 16.67 14.72
CA ALA A 17 -10.91 17.15 13.36
C ALA A 17 -9.59 17.44 12.60
N THR A 18 -8.58 17.95 13.31
CA THR A 18 -7.26 18.22 12.75
C THR A 18 -6.56 16.93 12.37
N VAL A 19 -6.62 15.90 13.23
CA VAL A 19 -6.09 14.56 12.91
C VAL A 19 -6.76 14.00 11.65
N TYR A 20 -8.09 14.09 11.54
CA TYR A 20 -8.80 13.59 10.35
C TYR A 20 -8.42 14.34 9.06
N ARG A 21 -8.22 15.66 9.14
CA ARG A 21 -7.73 16.47 8.01
C ARG A 21 -6.30 16.09 7.63
N MET A 22 -5.40 15.91 8.59
CA MET A 22 -4.02 15.48 8.34
C MET A 22 -3.97 14.12 7.65
N LEU A 23 -4.71 13.12 8.16
CA LEU A 23 -4.78 11.83 7.47
C LEU A 23 -5.36 11.98 6.06
N ARG A 24 -6.30 12.92 5.81
CA ARG A 24 -6.84 13.17 4.47
C ARG A 24 -5.78 13.77 3.55
N CYS A 25 -5.04 14.77 4.00
CA CYS A 25 -3.93 15.34 3.23
C CYS A 25 -2.91 14.26 2.87
N LEU A 26 -2.50 13.44 3.84
CA LEU A 26 -1.54 12.35 3.61
C LEU A 26 -2.06 11.30 2.62
N GLU A 27 -3.37 11.08 2.59
CA GLU A 27 -4.01 10.17 1.63
C GLU A 27 -4.13 10.79 0.23
N GLU A 28 -4.45 12.08 0.14
CA GLU A 28 -4.54 12.83 -1.12
C GLU A 28 -3.17 12.93 -1.83
N ILE A 29 -2.09 13.09 -1.07
CA ILE A 29 -0.72 13.09 -1.61
C ILE A 29 -0.12 11.68 -1.78
N GLY A 30 -0.89 10.63 -1.47
CA GLY A 30 -0.49 9.23 -1.66
C GLY A 30 0.51 8.66 -0.65
N VAL A 31 0.82 9.38 0.43
CA VAL A 31 1.74 8.91 1.47
C VAL A 31 1.13 7.78 2.32
N ILE A 32 -0.19 7.80 2.53
CA ILE A 32 -0.91 6.72 3.25
C ILE A 32 -2.13 6.25 2.47
N ASN A 33 -2.54 4.99 2.69
CA ASN A 33 -3.77 4.46 2.12
C ASN A 33 -4.67 3.83 3.19
N ARG A 34 -5.82 4.45 3.47
CA ARG A 34 -6.74 3.98 4.52
C ARG A 34 -7.62 2.80 4.10
N LYS A 35 -7.66 2.47 2.80
CA LYS A 35 -8.45 1.35 2.27
C LYS A 35 -7.70 0.01 2.30
N ASN A 36 -6.51 -0.06 2.93
CA ASN A 36 -5.57 -1.17 2.75
C ASN A 36 -5.32 -1.46 1.25
N LEU A 37 -5.35 -0.42 0.41
CA LEU A 37 -4.87 -0.53 -0.95
C LEU A 37 -3.37 -0.25 -0.93
N PHE A 38 -2.56 -1.25 -1.23
CA PHE A 38 -1.17 -1.00 -1.52
C PHE A 38 -1.11 -0.43 -2.94
N LYS A 39 -0.85 0.89 -3.07
CA LYS A 39 -0.55 1.52 -4.36
C LYS A 39 0.95 1.35 -4.58
N ILE A 40 1.30 0.54 -5.57
CA ILE A 40 2.66 0.37 -6.06
C ILE A 40 2.84 1.50 -7.11
N SER A 41 3.76 2.44 -6.87
CA SER A 41 3.87 3.74 -7.56
C SER A 41 4.44 3.67 -8.99
N ASP A 42 4.35 4.83 -9.67
CA ASP A 42 4.52 5.15 -11.10
C ASP A 42 5.81 4.67 -11.82
N ASP A 43 6.72 3.99 -11.12
CA ASP A 43 7.82 3.24 -11.71
C ASP A 43 7.64 1.76 -11.35
N TYR A 44 6.68 1.12 -12.04
CA TYR A 44 6.26 -0.26 -11.80
C TYR A 44 7.46 -1.23 -11.77
N ILE A 45 8.52 -0.95 -12.52
CA ILE A 45 9.75 -1.76 -12.58
C ILE A 45 10.55 -1.70 -11.26
N ASP A 46 10.67 -0.52 -10.64
CA ASP A 46 11.43 -0.36 -9.40
C ASP A 46 10.65 -0.92 -8.20
N CYS A 47 9.32 -0.90 -8.29
CA CYS A 47 8.47 -1.44 -7.24
C CYS A 47 8.32 -2.98 -7.31
N LEU A 48 8.48 -3.62 -8.48
CA LEU A 48 8.57 -5.07 -8.62
C LEU A 48 9.79 -5.66 -7.91
N ARG A 49 10.86 -4.86 -7.75
CA ARG A 49 12.06 -5.24 -6.99
C ARG A 49 11.88 -5.16 -5.47
N SER A 50 10.76 -4.61 -5.00
CA SER A 50 10.47 -4.47 -3.57
C SER A 50 10.01 -5.80 -2.95
N GLU A 51 10.46 -6.10 -1.73
CA GLU A 51 10.06 -7.30 -0.98
C GLU A 51 8.55 -7.24 -0.65
N CYS A 52 7.76 -8.17 -1.19
CA CYS A 52 6.34 -8.29 -0.83
C CYS A 52 6.21 -9.09 0.47
N THR A 53 5.54 -8.57 1.50
CA THR A 53 5.36 -9.29 2.77
C THR A 53 3.90 -9.71 2.95
N ILE A 54 3.66 -11.02 3.02
CA ILE A 54 2.34 -11.61 3.29
C ILE A 54 2.19 -11.83 4.79
N LEU A 55 1.11 -11.29 5.37
CA LEU A 55 0.69 -11.62 6.73
C LEU A 55 -0.32 -12.77 6.70
N LEU A 56 0.08 -13.91 7.26
CA LEU A 56 -0.74 -15.11 7.38
C LEU A 56 -1.71 -15.00 8.57
N LYS A 57 -2.79 -15.79 8.56
CA LYS A 57 -3.81 -15.80 9.64
C LYS A 57 -3.23 -16.13 11.03
N ASN A 58 -2.12 -16.85 11.07
CA ASN A 58 -1.37 -17.18 12.29
C ASN A 58 -0.41 -16.06 12.73
N LYS A 59 -0.50 -14.87 12.15
CA LYS A 59 0.37 -13.69 12.36
C LYS A 59 1.81 -13.86 11.89
N ASN A 60 2.14 -14.92 11.14
CA ASN A 60 3.45 -15.05 10.53
C ASN A 60 3.58 -14.13 9.33
N LEU A 61 4.76 -13.53 9.20
CA LEU A 61 5.15 -12.72 8.06
C LEU A 61 5.97 -13.58 7.10
N PHE A 62 5.53 -13.66 5.84
CA PHE A 62 6.25 -14.35 4.79
C PHE A 62 6.73 -13.33 3.76
N LYS A 63 8.04 -13.21 3.60
CA LYS A 63 8.66 -12.31 2.62
C LYS A 63 8.79 -13.04 1.29
N ILE A 64 8.14 -12.50 0.27
CA ILE A 64 8.31 -12.88 -1.12
C ILE A 64 9.44 -12.02 -1.71
N PRO A 65 10.51 -12.66 -2.24
CA PRO A 65 11.56 -11.94 -2.96
C PRO A 65 10.97 -11.19 -4.15
N GLY A 66 11.50 -9.99 -4.43
CA GLY A 66 11.05 -9.15 -5.56
C GLY A 66 11.04 -9.90 -6.89
N GLU A 67 12.04 -10.77 -7.16
CA GLU A 67 12.09 -11.57 -8.40
C GLU A 67 10.91 -12.52 -8.58
N LEU A 68 10.49 -13.19 -7.51
CA LEU A 68 9.36 -14.12 -7.56
C LEU A 68 8.06 -13.34 -7.76
N TRP A 69 7.92 -12.22 -7.06
CA TRP A 69 6.79 -11.30 -7.20
C TRP A 69 6.70 -10.75 -8.63
N GLU A 70 7.83 -10.27 -9.17
CA GLU A 70 7.94 -9.75 -10.53
C GLU A 70 7.50 -10.77 -11.56
N LYS A 71 7.98 -12.00 -11.43
CA LYS A 71 7.60 -13.10 -12.31
C LYS A 71 6.11 -13.37 -12.27
N THR A 72 5.51 -13.41 -11.06
CA THR A 72 4.08 -13.65 -10.91
C THR A 72 3.23 -12.57 -11.58
N ILE A 73 3.56 -11.28 -11.39
CA ILE A 73 2.79 -10.21 -12.03
C ILE A 73 2.98 -10.20 -13.54
N LYS A 74 4.21 -10.41 -14.06
CA LYS A 74 4.44 -10.52 -15.51
C LYS A 74 3.63 -11.67 -16.13
N SER A 75 3.59 -12.83 -15.49
CA SER A 75 2.76 -13.95 -15.96
C SER A 75 1.28 -13.60 -16.00
N ALA A 76 0.77 -12.91 -14.97
CA ALA A 76 -0.63 -12.47 -14.93
C ALA A 76 -0.96 -11.44 -16.03
N LEU A 77 -0.05 -10.50 -16.32
CA LEU A 77 -0.22 -9.52 -17.41
C LEU A 77 -0.31 -10.20 -18.79
N ILE A 78 0.54 -11.20 -19.03
CA ILE A 78 0.52 -11.98 -20.27
C ILE A 78 -0.81 -12.74 -20.42
N GLU A 79 -1.30 -13.38 -19.36
CA GLU A 79 -2.60 -14.08 -19.39
C GLU A 79 -3.78 -13.15 -19.65
N LEU A 80 -3.67 -11.88 -19.26
CA LEU A 80 -4.68 -10.85 -19.46
C LEU A 80 -4.50 -10.06 -20.78
N CYS A 81 -3.48 -10.37 -21.58
CA CYS A 81 -3.11 -9.63 -22.79
C CYS A 81 -2.89 -8.13 -22.55
N ILE A 82 -2.30 -7.77 -21.39
CA ILE A 82 -1.97 -6.39 -21.03
C ILE A 82 -0.48 -6.17 -21.27
N GLU A 83 -0.12 -5.17 -22.07
CA GLU A 83 1.28 -4.81 -22.29
C GLU A 83 1.86 -4.15 -21.03
N PRO A 84 3.09 -4.48 -20.61
CA PRO A 84 3.70 -3.90 -19.41
C PRO A 84 3.79 -2.37 -19.43
N GLY A 85 3.88 -1.77 -20.61
CA GLY A 85 3.92 -0.31 -20.80
C GLY A 85 2.58 0.40 -20.55
N ASP A 86 1.48 -0.35 -20.57
CA ASP A 86 0.13 0.19 -20.31
C ASP A 86 -0.25 0.10 -18.81
N VAL A 87 0.63 -0.48 -17.98
CA VAL A 87 0.40 -0.65 -16.55
C VAL A 87 0.89 0.57 -15.78
N GLU A 88 -0.03 1.43 -15.36
CA GLU A 88 0.28 2.59 -14.52
C GLU A 88 0.54 2.21 -13.05
N SER A 89 -0.27 1.30 -12.49
CA SER A 89 -0.09 0.83 -11.10
C SER A 89 -0.81 -0.50 -10.84
N VAL A 90 -0.30 -1.27 -9.87
CA VAL A 90 -0.94 -2.50 -9.36
C VAL A 90 -1.58 -2.22 -8.00
N LEU A 91 -2.87 -2.53 -7.89
CA LEU A 91 -3.67 -2.29 -6.69
C LEU A 91 -4.07 -3.61 -6.03
N LEU A 92 -3.58 -3.87 -4.82
CA LEU A 92 -4.02 -5.01 -4.01
C LEU A 92 -5.21 -4.60 -3.15
N LYS A 93 -6.39 -5.17 -3.43
CA LYS A 93 -7.60 -4.95 -2.64
C LYS A 93 -8.00 -6.24 -1.93
N LYS A 94 -8.28 -6.14 -0.63
CA LYS A 94 -8.89 -7.24 0.13
C LYS A 94 -10.34 -7.43 -0.30
N THR A 95 -10.67 -8.57 -0.92
CA THR A 95 -12.05 -9.01 -1.15
C THR A 95 -12.61 -9.57 0.17
N TYR A 96 -13.79 -9.09 0.56
CA TYR A 96 -14.52 -9.56 1.74
C TYR A 96 -15.44 -10.72 1.37
#